data_AF-A0A8J5NBW7-F1
#
_entry.id   AF-A0A8J5NBW7-F1
#
_cell.length_a   1.000
_cell.length_b   1.000
_cell.length_c   1.000
_cell.angle_alpha   90.00
_cell.angle_beta   90.00
_cell.angle_gamma   90.00
#
_symmetry.space_group_name_H-M   'P 1'
#
loop_
_entity.id
_entity.type
_entity.pdbx_description
1 polymer ?
#
loop_
_entity_poly.entity_id
_entity_poly.type
_entity_poly.pdbx_seq_one_letter_code
_entity_poly.pdbx_strand_id
1 'polypeptide(L)'
;MAVIVVFNGYLEKPSTKDVTHVGRGMKYVGASVKISGFMVFQRKKEDFLYNVVNKQNFIYLLADHLTQSGCCDKHAKADADLVIVQTANATAHRIPLSLQSWLLMTQIF
;
A
#
# COMPACT_ATOMS: atom_id res chain seq x y z
N MET A 1 -17.60 -8.84 6.43
CA MET A 1 -16.32 -9.06 5.71
C MET A 1 -15.37 -7.96 6.13
N ALA A 2 -14.15 -8.28 6.58
CA ALA A 2 -13.15 -7.27 6.90
C ALA A 2 -12.44 -6.85 5.61
N VAL A 3 -12.30 -5.54 5.38
CA VAL A 3 -11.51 -5.01 4.26
C VAL A 3 -10.05 -4.99 4.68
N ILE A 4 -9.19 -5.61 3.87
CA ILE A 4 -7.73 -5.60 4.08
C ILE A 4 -7.10 -4.67 3.05
N VAL A 5 -6.43 -3.62 3.51
CA VAL A 5 -5.71 -2.66 2.68
C VAL A 5 -4.22 -2.99 2.73
N VAL A 6 -3.58 -3.11 1.56
CA VAL A 6 -2.16 -3.42 1.45
C VAL A 6 -1.42 -2.24 0.85
N PHE A 7 -0.42 -1.72 1.57
CA PHE A 7 0.38 -0.58 1.15
C PHE A 7 1.75 -0.98 0.61
N ASN A 8 2.25 -0.23 -0.37
CA ASN A 8 3.64 -0.32 -0.82
C ASN A 8 4.60 0.23 0.25
N GLY A 9 5.82 -0.30 0.27
CA GLY A 9 6.94 0.25 1.04
C GLY A 9 7.85 1.11 0.17
N TYR A 10 8.32 2.23 0.72
CA TYR A 10 9.18 3.18 0.01
C TYR A 10 10.53 3.46 0.68
N LEU A 11 10.80 2.89 1.86
CA LEU A 11 12.03 3.18 2.62
C LEU A 11 13.23 2.31 2.21
N GLU A 12 13.02 1.19 1.52
CA GLU A 12 14.11 0.33 1.06
C GLU A 12 14.49 0.59 -0.41
N LYS A 13 15.81 0.71 -0.67
CA LYS A 13 16.40 0.89 -2.00
C LYS A 13 16.96 -0.42 -2.58
N PRO A 14 17.06 -0.59 -3.91
CA PRO A 14 16.21 -0.02 -4.93
C PRO A 14 15.05 -0.97 -5.25
N SER A 15 13.84 -0.43 -5.33
CA SER A 15 12.69 -1.15 -5.86
C SER A 15 12.77 -1.11 -7.39
N THR A 16 12.27 -2.13 -8.11
CA THR A 16 12.22 -2.15 -9.59
C THR A 16 11.45 -0.95 -10.19
N LYS A 17 10.67 -0.23 -9.36
CA LYS A 17 10.01 1.05 -9.69
C LYS A 17 10.95 2.27 -9.67
N ASP A 18 12.19 2.12 -9.19
CA ASP A 18 13.19 3.19 -9.21
C ASP A 18 13.62 3.52 -10.63
N VAL A 19 13.66 2.58 -11.57
CA VAL A 19 14.12 2.86 -12.95
C VAL A 19 13.19 3.88 -13.64
N THR A 20 11.88 3.87 -13.33
CA THR A 20 10.91 4.85 -13.85
C THR A 20 10.97 6.20 -13.11
N HIS A 21 11.41 6.22 -11.85
CA HIS A 21 11.54 7.44 -11.03
C HIS A 21 12.90 8.14 -11.15
N VAL A 22 13.97 7.38 -11.41
CA VAL A 22 15.36 7.85 -11.55
C VAL A 22 15.50 8.78 -12.75
N GLY A 23 14.76 8.53 -13.84
CA GLY A 23 14.80 9.36 -15.04
C GLY A 23 14.27 10.79 -14.89
N ARG A 24 13.54 11.13 -13.81
CA ARG A 24 12.89 12.45 -13.65
C ARG A 24 13.27 13.22 -12.38
N GLY A 25 13.88 12.58 -11.38
CA GLY A 25 14.01 13.14 -10.02
C GLY A 25 15.41 13.48 -9.51
N MET A 26 16.49 13.25 -10.27
CA MET A 26 17.87 13.34 -9.74
C MET A 26 18.36 14.74 -9.31
N LYS A 27 17.58 15.82 -9.48
CA LYS A 27 18.03 17.19 -9.16
C LYS A 27 17.35 17.87 -7.98
N TYR A 28 16.27 17.31 -7.40
CA TYR A 28 15.56 17.98 -6.31
C TYR A 28 14.82 16.97 -5.41
N VAL A 29 15.38 16.67 -4.24
CA VAL A 29 14.63 15.99 -3.18
C VAL A 29 13.86 17.09 -2.44
N GLY A 30 12.54 17.14 -2.63
CA GLY A 30 11.69 18.08 -1.90
C GLY A 30 11.85 17.94 -0.39
N ALA A 31 11.64 19.02 0.36
CA ALA A 31 11.80 19.03 1.81
C ALA A 31 10.95 17.94 2.49
N SER A 32 11.45 17.38 3.58
CA SER A 32 10.64 16.50 4.45
C SER A 32 9.51 17.32 5.06
N VAL A 33 8.30 16.80 4.99
CA VAL A 33 7.08 17.47 5.45
C VAL A 33 6.55 16.73 6.66
N LYS A 34 6.25 17.47 7.74
CA LYS A 34 5.50 16.92 8.86
C LYS A 34 4.02 16.86 8.48
N ILE A 35 3.52 15.66 8.20
CA ILE A 35 2.15 15.44 7.74
C ILE A 35 1.23 15.31 8.97
N SER A 36 0.06 15.95 8.92
CA SER A 36 -1.04 15.75 9.87
C SER A 36 -2.38 15.72 9.11
N GLY A 37 -3.42 15.15 9.70
CA GLY A 37 -4.75 15.03 9.08
C GLY A 37 -5.42 16.38 8.72
N PHE A 38 -4.94 17.48 9.31
CA PHE A 38 -5.43 18.85 9.06
C PHE A 38 -4.49 19.67 8.19
N MET A 39 -3.40 19.08 7.71
CA MET A 39 -2.38 19.81 6.96
C MET A 39 -2.86 20.11 5.53
N VAL A 40 -2.79 21.38 5.12
CA VAL A 40 -2.91 21.78 3.71
C VAL A 40 -1.51 21.90 3.11
N PHE A 41 -1.17 21.03 2.16
CA PHE A 41 0.12 21.08 1.48
C PHE A 41 0.10 22.16 0.38
N GLN A 42 0.90 23.21 0.55
CA GLN A 42 0.90 24.40 -0.32
C GLN A 42 1.98 24.40 -1.42
N ARG A 43 2.74 23.31 -1.58
CA ARG A 43 3.77 23.19 -2.63
C ARG A 43 3.29 22.30 -3.77
N LYS A 44 4.13 22.15 -4.80
CA LYS A 44 3.85 21.28 -5.94
C LYS A 44 3.76 19.83 -5.47
N LYS A 45 2.78 19.07 -5.97
CA LYS A 45 2.59 17.65 -5.62
C LYS A 45 3.87 16.84 -5.85
N GLU A 46 4.66 17.22 -6.86
CA GLU A 46 5.93 16.60 -7.21
C GLU A 46 6.94 16.71 -6.06
N ASP A 47 7.02 17.86 -5.39
CA ASP A 47 7.95 18.07 -4.27
C ASP A 47 7.65 17.10 -3.12
N PHE A 48 6.38 16.80 -2.91
CA PHE A 48 5.93 15.82 -1.93
C PHE A 48 6.22 14.39 -2.40
N LEU A 49 5.80 14.06 -3.63
CA LEU A 49 5.87 12.71 -4.19
C LEU A 49 7.26 12.32 -4.70
N TYR A 50 8.26 13.20 -4.77
CA TYR A 50 9.64 12.79 -5.02
C TYR A 50 10.39 12.43 -3.74
N ASN A 51 9.90 12.86 -2.57
CA ASN A 51 10.49 12.50 -1.31
C ASN A 51 9.88 11.18 -0.80
N VAL A 52 10.68 10.12 -0.77
CA VAL A 52 10.27 8.78 -0.31
C VAL A 52 9.80 8.75 1.15
N VAL A 53 10.37 9.60 2.01
CA VAL A 53 9.98 9.73 3.41
C VAL A 53 8.59 10.35 3.52
N ASN A 54 8.29 11.36 2.69
CA ASN A 54 6.95 11.96 2.64
C ASN A 54 5.90 10.94 2.19
N LYS A 55 6.18 10.12 1.16
CA LYS A 55 5.28 9.04 0.74
C LYS A 55 5.02 8.04 1.87
N GLN A 56 6.08 7.59 2.55
CA GLN A 56 5.93 6.60 3.61
C GLN A 56 5.14 7.17 4.80
N ASN A 57 5.45 8.40 5.23
CA ASN A 57 4.73 9.05 6.32
C ASN A 57 3.25 9.26 5.98
N PHE A 58 2.94 9.58 4.72
CA PHE A 58 1.55 9.69 4.25
C PHE A 58 0.82 8.34 4.34
N ILE A 59 1.47 7.26 3.94
CA ILE A 59 0.92 5.91 4.04
C ILE A 59 0.62 5.53 5.49
N TYR A 60 1.51 5.85 6.42
CA TYR A 60 1.26 5.59 7.85
C TYR A 60 0.07 6.39 8.39
N LEU A 61 -0.04 7.67 8.02
CA LEU A 61 -1.20 8.47 8.41
C LEU A 61 -2.51 7.90 7.84
N LEU A 62 -2.50 7.48 6.58
CA LEU A 62 -3.68 6.90 5.94
C LEU A 62 -4.04 5.53 6.54
N ALA A 63 -3.03 4.70 6.85
CA ALA A 63 -3.23 3.41 7.51
C ALA A 63 -3.88 3.59 8.88
N ASP A 64 -3.39 4.52 9.70
CA ASP A 64 -3.96 4.84 11.01
C ASP A 64 -5.44 5.24 10.90
N HIS A 65 -5.77 6.15 9.97
CA HIS A 65 -7.15 6.55 9.72
C HIS A 65 -8.06 5.39 9.28
N LEU A 66 -7.57 4.51 8.40
CA LEU A 66 -8.34 3.36 7.92
C LEU A 66 -8.55 2.30 9.01
N THR A 67 -7.53 2.08 9.86
CA THR A 67 -7.63 1.16 10.99
C THR A 67 -8.61 1.69 12.04
N GLN A 68 -8.62 3.00 12.29
CA GLN A 68 -9.67 3.64 13.11
C GLN A 68 -11.07 3.51 12.50
N SER A 69 -11.17 3.37 11.18
CA SER A 69 -12.42 3.14 10.45
C SER A 69 -12.82 1.67 10.35
N GLY A 70 -12.09 0.75 11.00
CA GLY A 70 -12.40 -0.68 11.04
C GLY A 70 -11.80 -1.53 9.92
N CYS A 71 -10.88 -0.99 9.12
CA CYS A 71 -10.10 -1.76 8.14
C CYS A 71 -8.92 -2.46 8.82
N CYS A 72 -8.40 -3.52 8.18
CA CYS A 72 -7.11 -4.09 8.53
C CYS A 72 -6.06 -3.59 7.53
N ASP A 73 -4.87 -3.22 8.00
CA ASP A 73 -3.77 -2.79 7.13
C ASP A 73 -2.59 -3.79 7.12
N LYS A 74 -1.88 -3.83 5.99
CA LYS A 74 -0.61 -4.54 5.82
C LYS A 74 0.35 -3.66 5.04
N HIS A 75 1.63 -3.70 5.41
CA HIS A 75 2.68 -2.91 4.76
C HIS A 75 3.69 -3.84 4.10
N ALA A 76 3.88 -3.66 2.79
CA ALA A 76 4.94 -4.32 2.07
C ALA A 76 6.28 -3.61 2.29
N LYS A 77 7.37 -4.35 2.11
CA LYS A 77 8.74 -3.82 2.18
C LYS A 77 9.08 -2.95 0.96
N ALA A 78 8.60 -3.37 -0.21
CA ALA A 78 8.73 -2.67 -1.48
C ALA A 78 7.40 -2.71 -2.25
N ASP A 79 7.20 -3.73 -3.10
CA ASP A 79 5.94 -3.89 -3.85
C ASP A 79 4.87 -4.65 -3.06
N ALA A 80 3.63 -4.17 -3.11
CA ALA A 80 2.47 -4.77 -2.47
C ALA A 80 2.01 -6.06 -3.15
N ASP A 81 2.35 -6.28 -4.42
CA ASP A 81 1.86 -7.41 -5.22
C ASP A 81 2.02 -8.77 -4.49
N LEU A 82 3.22 -9.04 -3.96
CA LEU A 82 3.48 -10.28 -3.22
C LEU A 82 2.63 -10.38 -1.95
N VAL A 83 2.49 -9.29 -1.20
CA VAL A 83 1.71 -9.25 0.04
C VAL A 83 0.22 -9.43 -0.24
N ILE A 84 -0.28 -8.90 -1.36
CA ILE A 84 -1.66 -9.09 -1.81
C ILE A 84 -1.91 -10.57 -2.10
N VAL A 85 -1.04 -11.22 -2.89
CA VAL A 85 -1.18 -12.65 -3.22
C VAL A 85 -1.14 -13.52 -1.97
N GLN A 86 -0.17 -13.27 -1.07
CA GLN A 86 -0.07 -13.99 0.20
C GLN A 86 -1.30 -13.80 1.08
N THR A 87 -1.84 -12.58 1.13
CA THR A 87 -3.04 -12.26 1.92
C THR A 87 -4.28 -12.93 1.35
N ALA A 88 -4.45 -12.91 0.03
CA ALA A 88 -5.54 -13.60 -0.65
C ALA A 88 -5.47 -15.11 -0.38
N ASN A 89 -4.29 -15.72 -0.54
CA ASN A 89 -4.09 -17.14 -0.28
C ASN A 89 -4.40 -17.52 1.17
N ALA A 90 -3.89 -16.76 2.15
CA ALA A 90 -4.15 -17.00 3.56
C ALA A 90 -5.64 -16.81 3.93
N THR A 91 -6.34 -15.91 3.25
CA THR A 91 -7.78 -15.69 3.46
C THR A 91 -8.60 -16.82 2.87
N ALA A 92 -8.23 -17.32 1.68
CA ALA A 92 -8.90 -18.46 1.05
C ALA A 92 -8.78 -19.74 1.88
N HIS A 93 -7.62 -19.99 2.50
CA HIS A 93 -7.39 -21.16 3.37
C HIS A 93 -8.06 -21.05 4.74
N ARG A 94 -8.53 -19.86 5.12
CA ARG A 94 -9.34 -19.65 6.34
C ARG A 94 -10.83 -19.88 6.11
N ILE A 95 -11.27 -20.08 4.86
CA ILE A 95 -12.63 -20.51 4.55
C ILE A 95 -12.69 -22.03 4.81
N PRO A 96 -13.60 -22.51 5.69
CA PRO A 96 -13.76 -23.94 5.92
C PRO A 96 -14.02 -24.69 4.61
N LEU A 97 -13.36 -25.84 4.43
CA LEU A 97 -13.49 -26.75 3.28
C LEU A 97 -14.95 -27.14 2.96
N SER A 98 -15.87 -27.00 3.91
CA SER A 98 -17.32 -27.24 3.71
C SER A 98 -18.00 -26.25 2.75
N LEU A 99 -17.42 -25.07 2.51
CA LEU A 99 -17.95 -24.08 1.55
C LEU A 99 -17.27 -24.15 0.17
N GLN A 100 -16.07 -24.77 0.06
CA GLN A 100 -15.39 -24.94 -1.22
C GLN A 100 -16.10 -25.96 -2.14
N SER A 101 -16.78 -26.97 -1.55
CA SER A 101 -17.55 -27.95 -2.31
C SER A 101 -18.71 -27.34 -3.11
N TRP A 102 -19.26 -26.20 -2.67
CA TRP A 102 -20.37 -25.54 -3.36
C TRP A 102 -19.90 -24.58 -4.46
N LEU A 103 -18.71 -23.99 -4.34
CA LEU A 103 -18.17 -23.09 -5.39
C LEU A 103 -17.67 -23.85 -6.63
N LEU A 104 -17.12 -25.06 -6.47
CA LEU A 104 -16.64 -25.88 -7.59
C LEU A 104 -17.76 -26.44 -8.48
N MET A 105 -19.02 -26.45 -8.01
CA MET A 105 -20.17 -26.94 -8.78
C MET A 105 -20.84 -25.83 -9.64
N THR A 106 -20.57 -24.55 -9.36
CA THR A 106 -21.18 -23.41 -10.07
C THR A 106 -20.31 -22.80 -11.18
N GLN A 107 -19.18 -23.42 -11.51
CA GLN A 107 -18.30 -22.96 -12.60
C GLN A 107 -17.96 -24.11 -13.56
N ILE A 108 -19.00 -24.84 -13.97
CA ILE A 108 -19.05 -25.51 -15.28
C ILE A 108 -20.24 -24.90 -16.01
N PHE A 109 -19.98 -23.78 -16.69
CA PHE A 109 -20.52 -23.26 -17.94
C PHE A 109 -20.15 -21.78 -18.05
#